data_AF-A0A2V9CEG9-F1
#
_entry.id   AF-A0A2V9CEG9-F1
#
_cell.length_a   1.000
_cell.length_b   1.000
_cell.length_c   1.000
_cell.angle_alpha   90.00
_cell.angle_beta   90.00
_cell.angle_gamma   90.00
#
_symmetry.space_group_name_H-M   'P 1'
#
loop_
_entity.id
_entity.type
_entity.pdbx_description
1 polymer ?
#
loop_
_entity_poly.entity_id
_entity_poly.type
_entity_poly.pdbx_seq_one_letter_code
_entity_poly.pdbx_strand_id
1 'polypeptide(L)'
;MTDPNPAVAGRGIEQLRAAGLQVEIGLGKIEAQKLNEAFCKWISTRRPLLTLKSALTLDGQIALPTPRRHRPRQKTVTWITSEESRSEVQRLRHAAELGRREILSALLEAGGELNAAALAAGVVDKMFLFYAPRMAGSNHRGVVQTQGRAFRVPPALKNLSLHRFGPDFAVEGYLRDVYRNR
;
A
#
# COMPACT_ATOMS: atom_id res chain seq x y z
N MET A 1 -4.07 22.18 -5.48
CA MET A 1 -4.41 21.95 -4.05
C MET A 1 -3.68 22.96 -3.20
N THR A 2 -4.17 23.30 -2.00
CA THR A 2 -3.38 24.09 -1.03
C THR A 2 -2.26 23.23 -0.45
N ASP A 3 -1.23 23.87 0.11
CA ASP A 3 -0.13 23.15 0.77
C ASP A 3 -0.69 22.20 1.85
N PRO A 4 -0.34 20.89 1.80
CA PRO A 4 -0.81 19.90 2.78
C PRO A 4 -0.17 20.08 4.15
N ASN A 5 0.94 20.82 4.28
CA ASN A 5 1.58 21.13 5.55
C ASN A 5 0.74 22.15 6.34
N PRO A 6 0.14 21.78 7.48
CA PRO A 6 -0.70 22.69 8.25
C PRO A 6 0.03 23.94 8.73
N ALA A 7 1.36 23.89 8.87
CA ALA A 7 2.16 25.02 9.35
C ALA A 7 2.25 26.19 8.35
N VAL A 8 2.07 25.91 7.06
CA VAL A 8 2.27 26.90 5.97
C VAL A 8 1.09 26.98 4.99
N ALA A 9 0.09 26.12 5.14
CA ALA A 9 -1.11 26.11 4.32
C ALA A 9 -1.71 27.51 4.16
N GLY A 10 -1.78 27.99 2.91
CA GLY A 10 -2.41 29.27 2.56
C GLY A 10 -1.50 30.51 2.62
N ARG A 11 -0.39 30.48 3.37
CA ARG A 11 0.45 31.69 3.57
C ARG A 11 1.01 32.27 2.27
N GLY A 12 1.54 31.42 1.39
CA GLY A 12 2.06 31.88 0.09
C GLY A 12 0.96 32.42 -0.84
N ILE A 13 -0.25 31.83 -0.78
CA ILE A 13 -1.41 32.29 -1.55
C ILE A 13 -1.82 33.69 -1.08
N GLU A 14 -1.89 33.89 0.24
CA GLU A 14 -2.24 35.19 0.83
C GLU A 14 -1.21 36.26 0.48
N GLN A 15 0.08 35.93 0.52
CA GLN A 15 1.16 36.84 0.12
C GLN A 15 1.05 37.27 -1.35
N LEU A 16 0.78 36.34 -2.26
CA LEU A 16 0.61 36.65 -3.69
C LEU A 16 -0.62 37.55 -3.91
N ARG A 17 -1.74 37.27 -3.23
CA ARG A 17 -2.95 38.10 -3.30
C ARG A 17 -2.71 39.50 -2.72
N ALA A 18 -1.99 39.60 -1.61
CA ALA A 18 -1.63 40.88 -1.00
C ALA A 18 -0.72 41.73 -1.90
N ALA A 19 0.08 41.10 -2.75
CA ALA A 19 0.88 41.76 -3.78
C ALA A 19 0.06 42.20 -5.02
N GLY A 20 -1.26 42.02 -5.01
CA GLY A 20 -2.14 42.38 -6.12
C GLY A 20 -2.19 41.37 -7.27
N LEU A 21 -1.61 40.18 -7.10
CA LEU A 21 -1.66 39.12 -8.11
C LEU A 21 -2.97 38.36 -8.04
N GLN A 22 -3.55 38.04 -9.20
CA GLN A 22 -4.68 37.12 -9.28
C GLN A 22 -4.18 35.67 -9.06
N VAL A 23 -4.81 34.97 -8.12
CA VAL A 23 -4.43 33.59 -7.74
C VAL A 23 -5.64 32.68 -7.77
N GLU A 24 -5.62 31.72 -8.69
CA GLU A 24 -6.60 30.65 -8.79
C GLU A 24 -6.06 29.36 -8.15
N ILE A 25 -6.93 28.64 -7.46
CA ILE A 25 -6.58 27.38 -6.78
C ILE A 25 -7.59 26.32 -7.19
N GLY A 26 -7.10 25.11 -7.44
CA GLY A 26 -7.96 23.96 -7.74
C GLY A 26 -7.76 23.42 -9.14
N LEU A 27 -7.10 24.17 -10.02
CA LEU A 27 -6.67 23.68 -11.32
C LEU A 27 -5.77 22.43 -11.14
N GLY A 28 -6.11 21.34 -11.84
CA GLY A 28 -5.37 20.07 -11.75
C GLY A 28 -5.29 19.46 -10.34
N LYS A 29 -6.27 19.73 -9.47
CA LYS A 29 -6.19 19.33 -8.05
C LYS A 29 -6.01 17.82 -7.88
N ILE A 30 -6.72 17.01 -8.66
CA ILE A 30 -6.72 15.55 -8.52
C ILE A 30 -5.36 14.99 -8.94
N GLU A 31 -4.81 15.49 -10.04
CA GLU A 31 -3.51 15.13 -10.60
C GLU A 31 -2.38 15.55 -9.65
N ALA A 32 -2.44 16.78 -9.13
CA ALA A 32 -1.47 17.27 -8.16
C ALA A 32 -1.50 16.47 -6.85
N GLN A 33 -2.69 16.06 -6.40
CA GLN A 33 -2.87 15.17 -5.26
C GLN A 33 -2.24 13.81 -5.53
N LYS A 34 -2.56 13.18 -6.67
CA LYS A 34 -2.01 11.88 -7.04
C LYS A 34 -0.49 11.91 -7.21
N LEU A 35 0.07 12.98 -7.79
CA LEU A 35 1.52 13.15 -7.94
C LEU A 35 2.25 13.20 -6.59
N ASN A 36 1.64 13.84 -5.60
CA ASN A 36 2.26 14.09 -4.30
C ASN A 36 1.68 13.22 -3.18
N GLU A 37 1.01 12.12 -3.49
CA GLU A 37 0.25 11.33 -2.51
C GLU A 37 1.09 10.90 -1.30
N ALA A 38 2.31 10.45 -1.54
CA ALA A 38 3.24 10.01 -0.49
C ALA A 38 3.67 11.17 0.40
N PHE A 39 4.03 12.30 -0.21
CA PHE A 39 4.39 13.51 0.53
C PHE A 39 3.21 14.05 1.33
N CYS A 40 2.03 14.18 0.72
CA CYS A 40 0.82 14.68 1.37
C CYS A 40 0.44 13.82 2.57
N LYS A 41 0.52 12.50 2.43
CA LYS A 41 0.30 11.56 3.53
C LYS A 41 1.33 11.76 4.66
N TRP A 42 2.62 11.80 4.31
CA TRP A 42 3.69 11.92 5.29
C TRP A 42 3.66 13.26 6.03
N ILE A 43 3.55 14.37 5.32
CA ILE A 43 3.59 15.70 5.95
C ILE A 43 2.40 15.92 6.89
N SER A 44 1.24 15.35 6.55
CA SER A 44 0.02 15.50 7.35
C SER A 44 -0.05 14.53 8.53
N THR A 45 0.46 13.29 8.38
CA THR A 45 0.27 12.22 9.39
C THR A 45 1.57 11.70 10.02
N ARG A 46 2.73 12.11 9.51
CA ARG A 46 4.07 11.55 9.84
C ARG A 46 4.17 10.04 9.67
N ARG A 47 3.37 9.48 8.74
CA ARG A 47 3.39 8.07 8.37
C ARG A 47 3.61 7.95 6.86
N PRO A 48 4.38 6.95 6.39
CA PRO A 48 4.52 6.69 4.97
C PRO A 48 3.18 6.27 4.37
N LEU A 49 3.04 6.52 3.07
CA LEU A 49 2.04 5.85 2.25
C LEU A 49 2.43 4.38 2.05
N LEU A 50 1.64 3.46 2.60
CA LEU A 50 1.88 2.02 2.44
C LEU A 50 1.03 1.45 1.29
N THR A 51 1.71 0.95 0.25
CA THR A 51 1.06 0.28 -0.89
C THR A 51 1.28 -1.23 -0.80
N LEU A 52 0.21 -2.02 -0.79
CA LEU A 52 0.30 -3.47 -0.95
C LEU A 52 0.24 -3.81 -2.43
N LYS A 53 1.27 -4.49 -2.94
CA LYS A 53 1.31 -4.96 -4.33
C LYS A 53 1.35 -6.48 -4.36
N SER A 54 0.56 -7.05 -5.26
CA SER A 54 0.63 -8.48 -5.57
C SER A 54 0.39 -8.71 -7.04
N ALA A 55 1.05 -9.74 -7.59
CA ALA A 55 0.71 -10.32 -8.87
C ALA A 55 -0.07 -11.62 -8.64
N LEU A 56 -1.06 -11.88 -9.48
CA LEU A 56 -1.93 -13.03 -9.37
C LEU A 56 -2.39 -13.53 -10.73
N THR A 57 -2.79 -14.79 -10.75
CA THR A 57 -3.58 -15.35 -11.84
C THR A 57 -5.01 -14.78 -11.85
N LEU A 58 -5.75 -15.02 -12.93
CA LEU A 58 -7.13 -14.54 -13.09
C LEU A 58 -8.06 -15.10 -12.01
N ASP A 59 -7.79 -16.32 -11.55
CA ASP A 59 -8.45 -17.01 -10.44
C ASP A 59 -7.81 -16.74 -9.06
N GLY A 60 -6.97 -15.71 -8.94
CA GLY A 60 -6.58 -15.13 -7.66
C GLY A 60 -5.41 -15.81 -6.93
N GLN A 61 -4.63 -16.66 -7.60
CA GLN A 61 -3.47 -17.31 -6.98
C GLN A 61 -2.20 -16.48 -7.14
N ILE A 62 -1.43 -16.35 -6.06
CA ILE A 62 -0.13 -15.64 -6.07
C ILE A 62 1.06 -16.56 -6.41
N ALA A 63 0.80 -17.85 -6.60
CA ALA A 63 1.81 -18.83 -6.98
C ALA A 63 1.18 -19.99 -7.74
N LEU A 64 1.87 -20.47 -8.77
CA LEU A 64 1.46 -21.66 -9.52
C LEU A 64 1.60 -22.93 -8.67
N PRO A 65 0.77 -23.97 -8.91
CA PRO A 65 0.97 -25.29 -8.33
C PRO A 65 2.37 -25.78 -8.68
N THR A 66 3.14 -26.18 -7.67
CA THR A 66 4.42 -26.85 -7.90
C THR A 66 4.13 -28.35 -8.04
N PRO A 67 4.55 -29.03 -9.13
CA PRO A 67 4.43 -30.49 -9.19
C PRO A 67 5.19 -31.12 -8.02
N ARG A 68 4.53 -32.05 -7.31
CA ARG A 68 5.12 -32.80 -6.18
C ARG A 68 6.34 -33.57 -6.67
N ARG A 69 7.55 -33.02 -6.51
CA ARG A 69 8.77 -33.85 -6.46
C ARG A 69 8.91 -34.39 -5.04
N HIS A 70 9.12 -35.70 -4.92
CA HIS A 70 9.26 -36.43 -3.67
C HIS A 70 10.22 -35.74 -2.68
N ARG A 71 9.65 -35.21 -1.59
CA ARG A 71 10.06 -35.25 -0.17
C ARG A 71 9.47 -34.04 0.57
N PRO A 72 8.56 -34.23 1.55
CA PRO A 72 8.26 -33.16 2.48
C PRO A 72 9.41 -33.14 3.49
N ARG A 73 10.45 -32.35 3.25
CA ARG A 73 11.18 -31.82 4.40
C ARG A 73 10.27 -30.79 5.02
N GLN A 74 9.83 -31.09 6.24
CA GLN A 74 9.22 -30.18 7.19
C GLN A 74 9.73 -28.77 6.92
N LYS A 75 8.84 -27.83 6.56
CA LYS A 75 9.18 -26.41 6.52
C LYS A 75 9.37 -25.95 7.96
N THR A 76 10.48 -26.36 8.56
CA THR A 76 11.02 -25.63 9.70
C THR A 76 11.41 -24.28 9.10
N VAL A 77 10.72 -23.21 9.50
CA VAL A 77 11.16 -21.87 9.16
C VAL A 77 12.44 -21.65 9.92
N THR A 78 13.56 -22.09 9.35
CA THR A 78 14.87 -21.79 9.89
C THR A 78 15.13 -20.34 9.55
N TRP A 79 14.91 -19.45 10.52
CA TRP A 79 15.27 -18.06 10.37
C TRP A 79 16.78 -18.00 10.15
N ILE A 80 17.19 -17.54 8.97
CA ILE A 80 18.61 -17.33 8.64
C ILE A 80 19.18 -16.19 9.50
N THR A 81 18.32 -15.31 9.99
CA THR A 81 18.66 -14.11 10.78
C THR A 81 18.43 -14.31 12.28
N SER A 82 19.27 -13.65 13.08
CA SER A 82 19.22 -13.70 14.55
C SER A 82 17.90 -13.13 15.10
N GLU A 83 17.58 -13.46 16.35
CA GLU A 83 16.42 -12.90 17.06
C GLU A 83 16.51 -11.36 17.11
N GLU A 84 17.70 -10.79 17.32
CA GLU A 84 17.93 -9.34 17.29
C GLU A 84 17.61 -8.73 15.92
N SER A 85 18.08 -9.32 14.82
CA SER A 85 17.75 -8.84 13.47
C SER A 85 16.25 -8.95 13.18
N ARG A 86 15.58 -10.01 13.67
CA ARG A 86 14.13 -10.16 13.53
C ARG A 86 13.37 -9.14 14.36
N SER A 87 13.80 -8.86 15.59
CA SER A 87 13.21 -7.84 16.47
C SER A 87 13.38 -6.44 15.88
N GLU A 88 14.56 -6.11 15.35
CA GLU A 88 14.80 -4.82 14.69
C GLU A 88 13.96 -4.69 13.41
N VAL A 89 13.83 -5.75 12.61
CA VAL A 89 12.92 -5.77 11.46
C VAL A 89 11.46 -5.59 11.89
N GLN A 90 11.02 -6.16 13.02
CA GLN A 90 9.68 -5.90 13.56
C GLN A 90 9.50 -4.44 13.99
N ARG A 91 10.51 -3.83 14.62
CA ARG A 91 10.53 -2.40 14.96
C ARG A 91 10.44 -1.53 13.70
N LEU A 92 11.20 -1.86 12.65
CA LEU A 92 11.19 -1.14 11.36
C LEU A 92 9.88 -1.30 10.59
N ARG A 93 9.17 -2.44 10.76
CA ARG A 93 7.84 -2.66 10.16
C ARG A 93 6.78 -1.68 10.69
N HIS A 94 7.05 -1.01 11.80
CA HIS A 94 6.15 0.03 12.30
C HIS A 94 6.21 1.24 11.36
N ALA A 95 5.11 1.53 10.68
CA ALA A 95 4.97 2.69 9.80
C ALA A 95 5.41 4.02 10.47
N ALA A 96 5.28 4.12 11.80
CA ALA A 96 5.73 5.28 12.57
C ALA A 96 7.26 5.44 12.65
N GLU A 97 8.04 4.36 12.59
CA GLU A 97 9.52 4.42 12.51
C GLU A 97 9.96 4.86 11.12
N LEU A 98 9.36 4.30 10.07
CA LEU A 98 9.61 4.71 8.69
C LEU A 98 9.32 6.20 8.48
N GLY A 99 8.19 6.68 9.01
CA GLY A 99 7.83 8.09 8.94
C GLY A 99 8.81 9.01 9.68
N ARG A 100 9.37 8.58 10.82
CA ARG A 100 10.42 9.30 11.55
C ARG A 100 11.74 9.39 10.78
N ARG A 101 12.01 8.41 9.91
CA ARG A 101 13.18 8.40 9.01
C ARG A 101 12.92 9.12 7.68
N GLU A 102 11.84 9.89 7.60
CA GLU A 102 11.45 10.65 6.40
C GLU A 102 11.20 9.78 5.16
N ILE A 103 10.90 8.50 5.39
CA ILE A 103 10.47 7.60 4.33
C ILE A 103 9.01 7.94 4.02
N LEU A 104 8.78 8.45 2.80
CA LEU A 104 7.46 8.96 2.37
C LEU A 104 6.50 7.84 1.94
N SER A 105 7.03 6.74 1.42
CA SER A 105 6.24 5.60 0.95
C SER A 105 6.99 4.30 1.10
N ALA A 106 6.24 3.21 1.20
CA ALA A 106 6.79 1.86 1.18
C ALA A 106 5.86 0.90 0.42
N LEU A 107 6.47 -0.03 -0.30
CA LEU A 107 5.80 -1.07 -1.06
C LEU A 107 5.88 -2.40 -0.31
N LEU A 108 4.74 -3.00 0.00
CA LEU A 108 4.62 -4.31 0.60
C LEU A 108 4.43 -5.36 -0.49
N GLU A 109 5.48 -6.14 -0.75
CA GLU A 109 5.47 -7.31 -1.63
C GLU A 109 5.64 -8.59 -0.79
N ALA A 110 4.55 -9.10 -0.24
CA ALA A 110 4.59 -10.24 0.67
C ALA A 110 3.59 -11.34 0.32
N GLY A 111 3.76 -12.49 0.96
CA GLY A 111 2.81 -13.59 0.89
C GLY A 111 1.49 -13.29 1.58
N GLY A 112 0.48 -14.11 1.32
CA GLY A 112 -0.90 -13.87 1.75
C GLY A 112 -1.09 -13.68 3.24
N GLU A 113 -0.26 -14.30 4.09
CA GLU A 113 -0.35 -14.17 5.55
C GLU A 113 0.09 -12.77 6.03
N LEU A 114 1.23 -12.27 5.54
CA LEU A 114 1.71 -10.95 5.91
C LEU A 114 0.82 -9.85 5.33
N ASN A 115 0.28 -10.06 4.13
CA ASN A 115 -0.74 -9.20 3.54
C ASN A 115 -1.99 -9.13 4.43
N ALA A 116 -2.49 -10.27 4.92
CA ALA A 116 -3.62 -10.32 5.84
C ALA A 116 -3.34 -9.59 7.14
N ALA A 117 -2.16 -9.78 7.73
CA ALA A 117 -1.76 -9.08 8.96
C ALA A 117 -1.67 -7.56 8.75
N ALA A 118 -1.11 -7.10 7.63
CA ALA A 118 -1.01 -5.66 7.32
C ALA A 118 -2.39 -5.02 7.09
N LEU A 119 -3.31 -5.73 6.43
CA LEU A 119 -4.69 -5.30 6.25
C LEU A 119 -5.43 -5.25 7.59
N ALA A 120 -5.29 -6.28 8.42
CA ALA A 120 -5.92 -6.35 9.74
C ALA A 120 -5.43 -5.26 10.69
N ALA A 121 -4.13 -4.94 10.64
CA ALA A 121 -3.53 -3.84 11.40
C ALA A 121 -3.95 -2.45 10.89
N GLY A 122 -4.63 -2.38 9.75
CA GLY A 122 -5.04 -1.12 9.14
C GLY A 122 -3.84 -0.23 8.82
N VAL A 123 -2.72 -0.80 8.38
CA VAL A 123 -1.54 -0.03 7.96
C VAL A 123 -1.47 0.18 6.45
N VAL A 124 -2.17 -0.64 5.65
CA VAL A 124 -2.24 -0.49 4.19
C VAL A 124 -3.15 0.68 3.82
N ASP A 125 -2.64 1.59 3.00
CA ASP A 125 -3.38 2.74 2.46
C ASP A 125 -3.90 2.46 1.06
N LYS A 126 -3.04 1.87 0.20
CA LYS A 126 -3.31 1.61 -1.22
C LYS A 126 -3.05 0.15 -1.58
N MET A 127 -3.78 -0.39 -2.54
CA MET A 127 -3.51 -1.70 -3.14
C MET A 127 -3.28 -1.55 -4.64
N PHE A 128 -2.33 -2.32 -5.17
CA PHE A 128 -2.09 -2.44 -6.60
C PHE A 128 -1.95 -3.92 -6.98
N LEU A 129 -3.00 -4.46 -7.60
CA LEU A 129 -3.16 -5.89 -7.86
C LEU A 129 -3.03 -6.15 -9.37
N PHE A 130 -2.00 -6.89 -9.77
CA PHE A 130 -1.74 -7.28 -11.16
C PHE A 130 -2.34 -8.65 -11.46
N TYR A 131 -3.06 -8.76 -12.56
CA TYR A 131 -3.73 -9.96 -13.03
C TYR A 131 -3.15 -10.40 -14.37
N ALA A 132 -2.59 -11.60 -14.38
CA ALA A 132 -2.24 -12.30 -15.60
C ALA A 132 -3.47 -13.09 -16.10
N PRO A 133 -3.75 -13.16 -17.42
CA PRO A 133 -4.86 -13.92 -18.00
C PRO A 133 -4.53 -15.43 -18.01
N ARG A 134 -4.29 -16.00 -16.84
CA ARG A 134 -3.96 -17.41 -16.62
C ARG A 134 -4.81 -17.97 -15.49
N MET A 135 -5.08 -19.26 -15.51
CA MET A 135 -5.76 -19.99 -14.44
C MET A 135 -4.74 -20.91 -13.76
N ALA A 136 -4.65 -20.87 -12.43
CA ALA A 136 -3.71 -21.68 -11.66
C ALA A 136 -4.38 -22.87 -10.94
N GLY A 137 -5.69 -22.80 -10.69
CA GLY A 137 -6.38 -23.71 -9.80
C GLY A 137 -6.10 -23.43 -8.31
N SER A 138 -7.02 -23.82 -7.44
CA SER A 138 -6.95 -23.46 -6.03
C SER A 138 -6.06 -24.40 -5.21
N ASN A 139 -5.02 -23.86 -4.58
CA ASN A 139 -4.24 -24.52 -3.52
C ASN A 139 -4.16 -23.67 -2.24
N HIS A 140 -5.18 -22.81 -2.02
CA HIS A 140 -5.25 -21.83 -0.91
C HIS A 140 -4.14 -20.75 -0.89
N ARG A 141 -3.55 -20.42 -2.05
CA ARG A 141 -2.50 -19.39 -2.15
C ARG A 141 -3.05 -18.06 -2.66
N GLY A 142 -4.06 -17.54 -1.97
CA GLY A 142 -4.64 -16.24 -2.27
C GLY A 142 -3.74 -15.08 -1.82
N VAL A 143 -4.04 -13.88 -2.33
CA VAL A 143 -3.37 -12.62 -1.96
C VAL A 143 -3.54 -12.26 -0.48
N VAL A 144 -4.61 -12.74 0.16
CA VAL A 144 -4.91 -12.56 1.58
C VAL A 144 -5.24 -13.92 2.19
N GLN A 145 -4.47 -14.32 3.20
CA GLN A 145 -4.62 -15.60 3.90
C GLN A 145 -4.73 -15.35 5.40
N THR A 146 -5.94 -15.45 5.94
CA THR A 146 -6.23 -15.01 7.31
C THR A 146 -6.05 -16.09 8.39
N GLN A 147 -5.51 -17.26 8.04
CA GLN A 147 -5.36 -18.42 8.96
C GLN A 147 -6.65 -18.72 9.76
N GLY A 148 -7.82 -18.57 9.14
CA GLY A 148 -9.12 -18.82 9.78
C GLY A 148 -9.72 -17.65 10.56
N ARG A 149 -9.06 -16.49 10.62
CA ARG A 149 -9.60 -15.27 11.28
C ARG A 149 -10.21 -14.32 10.26
N ALA A 150 -11.53 -14.37 10.08
CA ALA A 150 -12.19 -13.42 9.17
C ALA A 150 -11.97 -11.96 9.62
N PHE A 151 -11.90 -11.03 8.66
CA PHE A 151 -12.00 -9.62 8.98
C PHE A 151 -13.38 -9.32 9.56
N ARG A 152 -13.43 -8.52 10.63
CA ARG A 152 -14.72 -8.05 11.19
C ARG A 152 -15.53 -7.27 10.15
N VAL A 153 -14.84 -6.43 9.37
CA VAL A 153 -15.38 -5.75 8.20
C VAL A 153 -14.38 -5.96 7.06
N PRO A 154 -14.78 -6.57 5.94
CA PRO A 154 -13.89 -6.77 4.80
C PRO A 154 -13.32 -5.43 4.29
N PRO A 155 -11.99 -5.31 4.12
CA PRO A 155 -11.39 -4.12 3.51
C PRO A 155 -11.90 -3.96 2.07
N ALA A 156 -12.47 -2.79 1.76
CA ALA A 156 -13.01 -2.47 0.44
C ALA A 156 -12.19 -1.36 -0.21
N LEU A 157 -11.80 -1.56 -1.46
CA LEU A 157 -11.10 -0.56 -2.25
C LEU A 157 -12.07 0.49 -2.79
N LYS A 158 -11.61 1.74 -2.79
CA LYS A 158 -12.28 2.92 -3.30
C LYS A 158 -11.39 3.61 -4.32
N ASN A 159 -11.97 4.50 -5.13
CA ASN A 159 -11.26 5.28 -6.16
C ASN A 159 -10.42 4.37 -7.08
N LEU A 160 -11.11 3.39 -7.68
CA LEU A 160 -10.47 2.37 -8.50
C LEU A 160 -9.91 2.97 -9.79
N SER A 161 -8.73 2.49 -10.19
CA SER A 161 -8.15 2.72 -11.51
C SER A 161 -7.77 1.38 -12.12
N LEU A 162 -8.17 1.17 -13.37
CA LEU A 162 -7.80 0.00 -14.16
C LEU A 162 -6.66 0.36 -15.09
N HIS A 163 -5.63 -0.46 -15.09
CA HIS A 163 -4.43 -0.27 -15.89
C HIS A 163 -4.25 -1.49 -16.80
N ARG A 164 -3.85 -1.27 -18.06
CA ARG A 164 -3.57 -2.36 -19.00
C ARG A 164 -2.08 -2.42 -19.33
N PHE A 165 -1.50 -3.61 -19.25
CA PHE A 165 -0.09 -3.88 -19.50
C PHE A 165 0.04 -5.07 -20.48
N GLY A 166 -0.09 -4.79 -21.77
CA GLY A 166 -0.13 -5.85 -22.78
C GLY A 166 -1.31 -6.82 -22.53
N PRO A 167 -1.06 -8.13 -22.32
CA PRO A 167 -2.11 -9.11 -22.01
C PRO A 167 -2.58 -9.03 -20.54
N ASP A 168 -1.80 -8.43 -19.66
CA ASP A 168 -2.08 -8.32 -18.24
C ASP A 168 -2.86 -7.03 -17.95
N PHE A 169 -3.52 -6.99 -16.79
CA PHE A 169 -4.17 -5.79 -16.29
C PHE A 169 -3.92 -5.62 -14.80
N ALA A 170 -4.17 -4.44 -14.26
CA ALA A 170 -4.06 -4.21 -12.83
C ALA A 170 -5.18 -3.32 -12.29
N VAL A 171 -5.57 -3.61 -11.05
CA VAL A 171 -6.51 -2.82 -10.27
C VAL A 171 -5.71 -2.04 -9.23
N GLU A 172 -5.71 -0.72 -9.33
CA GLU A 172 -5.23 0.20 -8.30
C GLU A 172 -6.42 0.74 -7.51
N GLY A 173 -6.31 0.85 -6.18
CA GLY A 173 -7.35 1.46 -5.36
C GLY A 173 -6.89 1.75 -3.95
N TYR A 174 -7.70 2.50 -3.21
CA TYR A 174 -7.37 2.98 -1.87
C TYR A 174 -8.29 2.35 -0.83
N LEU A 175 -7.74 1.95 0.30
CA LEU A 175 -8.50 1.45 1.46
C LEU A 175 -9.00 2.59 2.36
N ARG A 176 -8.42 3.78 2.23
CA ARG A 176 -8.79 4.98 2.97
C ARG A 176 -8.41 6.24 2.20
N ASP A 177 -8.98 7.37 2.62
CA ASP A 177 -8.55 8.67 2.14
C ASP A 177 -7.14 8.98 2.68
N VAL A 178 -6.18 9.16 1.76
CA VAL A 178 -4.78 9.47 2.09
C VAL A 178 -4.51 10.97 2.19
N TYR A 179 -5.51 11.80 1.88
CA TYR A 179 -5.42 13.26 1.89
C TYR A 179 -6.16 13.91 3.06
N ARG A 180 -6.88 13.14 3.89
CA ARG A 180 -7.54 13.63 5.10
C ARG A 180 -6.77 13.23 6.34
N ASN A 181 -6.52 14.21 7.22
CA ASN A 181 -6.14 13.93 8.61
C ASN A 181 -7.31 13.24 9.33
N ARG A 182 -6.99 12.22 10.12
CA ARG A 182 -7.93 11.65 11.08
C ARG A 182 -8.12 12.61 12.25
#